data_AF-A0AAU6FSC3-F1
#
_entry.id   AF-A0AAU6FSC3-F1
#
_cell.length_a   1.000
_cell.length_b   1.000
_cell.length_c   1.000
_cell.angle_alpha   90.00
_cell.angle_beta   90.00
_cell.angle_gamma   90.00
#
_symmetry.space_group_name_H-M   'P 1'
#
loop_
_entity.id
_entity.type
_entity.pdbx_description
1 polymer ?
#
loop_
_entity_poly.entity_id
_entity_poly.type
_entity_poly.pdbx_seq_one_letter_code
_entity_poly.pdbx_strand_id
1 'polypeptide(L)'
;MTAKVLSAAQAANVDATHITIIGQLEGLPETADIEDLFSTKDYLWLHNRATEVTINETDLITPNKPLPILKRIGIAREQQNKPRDFDHVGPAHQLTRDKDVFFDQVDDETLDRFETVFKQLTA
;
A
#
# COMPACT_ATOMS: atom_id res chain seq x y z
N MET A 1 16.50 -3.07 -4.40
CA MET A 1 15.99 -1.70 -4.22
C MET A 1 16.48 -1.11 -2.90
N THR A 2 16.44 -1.89 -1.82
CA THR A 2 16.97 -1.62 -0.47
C THR A 2 18.35 -0.94 -0.42
N ALA A 3 19.33 -1.43 -1.17
CA ALA A 3 20.68 -0.84 -1.17
C ALA A 3 20.69 0.64 -1.58
N LYS A 4 19.83 1.05 -2.52
CA LYS A 4 19.73 2.45 -2.94
C LYS A 4 19.12 3.33 -1.86
N VAL A 5 18.09 2.84 -1.16
CA VAL A 5 17.44 3.56 -0.04
C VAL A 5 18.43 3.77 1.09
N LEU A 6 19.16 2.73 1.48
CA LEU A 6 20.19 2.81 2.52
C LEU A 6 21.35 3.74 2.12
N SER A 7 21.80 3.69 0.86
CA SER A 7 22.82 4.62 0.36
C SER A 7 22.34 6.08 0.37
N ALA A 8 21.09 6.34 -0.02
CA ALA A 8 20.52 7.69 0.01
C ALA A 8 20.38 8.21 1.44
N ALA A 9 19.93 7.36 2.37
CA ALA A 9 19.82 7.70 3.78
C ALA A 9 21.19 7.97 4.42
N GLN A 10 22.19 7.13 4.12
CA GLN A 10 23.56 7.36 4.54
C GLN A 10 24.10 8.71 4.01
N ALA A 11 23.84 9.03 2.74
CA ALA A 11 24.23 10.32 2.15
C ALA A 11 23.52 11.52 2.81
N ALA A 12 22.29 11.32 3.32
CA ALA A 12 21.52 12.29 4.07
C ALA A 12 21.84 12.30 5.58
N ASN A 13 22.83 11.51 6.03
CA ASN A 13 23.21 11.33 7.43
C ASN A 13 22.03 10.87 8.33
N VAL A 14 21.15 10.05 7.76
CA VAL A 14 20.08 9.34 8.47
C VAL A 14 20.63 7.99 8.93
N ASP A 15 20.54 7.72 10.23
CA ASP A 15 20.94 6.43 10.79
C ASP A 15 20.04 5.32 10.25
N ALA A 16 20.65 4.26 9.71
CA ALA A 16 19.96 3.13 9.13
C ALA A 16 19.04 2.41 10.13
N THR A 17 19.32 2.50 11.43
CA THR A 17 18.45 1.97 12.49
C THR A 17 17.10 2.68 12.58
N HIS A 18 17.00 3.92 12.08
CA HIS A 18 15.76 4.71 12.06
C HIS A 18 15.00 4.54 10.73
N ILE A 19 15.33 3.53 9.93
CA ILE A 19 14.74 3.30 8.62
C ILE A 19 14.04 1.95 8.61
N THR A 20 12.73 1.99 8.46
CA THR A 20 11.92 0.81 8.17
C THR A 20 11.64 0.74 6.68
N ILE A 21 11.91 -0.40 6.06
CA ILE A 21 11.67 -0.64 4.63
C ILE A 21 10.51 -1.62 4.49
N ILE A 22 9.36 -1.14 4.04
CA ILE A 22 8.12 -1.92 3.93
C ILE A 22 8.29 -3.17 3.07
N GLY A 23 9.02 -3.08 1.95
CA GLY A 23 9.31 -4.23 1.08
C GLY A 23 10.20 -5.32 1.70
N GLN A 24 10.65 -5.17 2.94
CA GLN A 24 11.33 -6.23 3.70
C GLN A 24 10.40 -6.97 4.67
N LEU A 25 9.15 -6.53 4.81
CA LEU A 25 8.15 -7.26 5.60
C LEU A 25 7.75 -8.55 4.89
N GLU A 26 7.52 -9.59 5.68
CA GLU A 26 7.13 -10.90 5.17
C GLU A 26 5.81 -10.82 4.38
N GLY A 27 5.75 -11.52 3.24
CA GLY A 27 4.56 -11.60 2.41
C GLY A 27 4.28 -10.38 1.53
N LEU A 28 5.06 -9.29 1.65
CA LEU A 28 4.90 -8.11 0.80
C LEU A 28 5.80 -8.15 -0.45
N PRO A 29 5.43 -7.42 -1.53
CA PRO A 29 6.30 -7.21 -2.67
C PRO A 29 7.65 -6.58 -2.28
N GLU A 30 8.74 -6.96 -2.94
CA GLU A 30 10.07 -6.34 -2.71
C GLU A 30 10.09 -4.82 -2.95
N THR A 31 9.13 -4.32 -3.74
CA THR A 31 8.94 -2.90 -4.04
C THR A 31 7.66 -2.36 -3.42
N ALA A 32 7.21 -2.96 -2.31
CA ALA A 32 6.01 -2.56 -1.60
C ALA A 32 6.11 -1.12 -1.11
N ASP A 33 4.96 -0.44 -1.12
CA ASP A 33 4.77 0.90 -0.58
C ASP A 33 3.79 0.87 0.60
N ILE A 34 3.49 2.01 1.21
CA ILE A 34 2.59 2.09 2.37
C ILE A 34 1.20 1.53 2.09
N GLU A 35 0.73 1.60 0.84
CA GLU A 35 -0.54 1.03 0.40
C GLU A 35 -0.57 -0.51 0.51
N ASP A 36 0.58 -1.17 0.42
CA ASP A 36 0.68 -2.63 0.54
C ASP A 36 0.59 -3.12 1.99
N LEU A 37 0.58 -2.21 2.98
CA LEU A 37 0.28 -2.56 4.37
C LEU A 37 -1.21 -2.87 4.57
N PHE A 38 -2.08 -2.36 3.70
CA PHE A 38 -3.50 -2.69 3.72
C PHE A 38 -3.74 -4.08 3.13
N SER A 39 -4.75 -4.78 3.63
CA SER A 39 -5.35 -5.90 2.92
C SER A 39 -5.87 -5.44 1.55
N THR A 40 -5.99 -6.37 0.60
CA THR A 40 -6.51 -6.02 -0.73
C THR A 40 -7.93 -5.45 -0.62
N LYS A 41 -8.77 -6.05 0.23
CA LYS A 41 -10.14 -5.60 0.53
C LYS A 41 -10.15 -4.16 1.02
N ASP A 42 -9.36 -3.86 2.04
CA ASP A 42 -9.34 -2.55 2.68
C ASP A 42 -8.81 -1.46 1.75
N TYR A 43 -7.76 -1.74 0.97
CA TYR A 43 -7.25 -0.76 0.03
C TYR A 43 -8.22 -0.48 -1.12
N LEU A 44 -8.89 -1.53 -1.64
CA LEU A 44 -9.94 -1.35 -2.65
C LEU A 44 -11.14 -0.58 -2.10
N TRP A 45 -11.49 -0.77 -0.83
CA TRP A 45 -12.55 0.00 -0.16
C TRP A 45 -12.27 1.51 -0.21
N LEU A 46 -11.02 1.91 0.06
CA LEU A 46 -10.56 3.30 0.01
C LEU A 46 -10.47 3.81 -1.43
N HIS A 47 -9.82 3.04 -2.32
CA HIS A 47 -9.66 3.38 -3.74
C HIS A 47 -11.01 3.62 -4.42
N ASN A 48 -11.98 2.72 -4.24
CA ASN A 48 -13.26 2.80 -4.93
C ASN A 48 -14.14 3.96 -4.45
N ARG A 49 -13.90 4.48 -3.24
CA ARG A 49 -14.56 5.67 -2.70
C ARG A 49 -13.84 6.96 -3.05
N ALA A 50 -12.51 6.89 -3.18
CA ALA A 50 -11.69 8.02 -3.56
C ALA A 50 -11.74 8.32 -5.07
N THR A 51 -12.09 7.32 -5.89
CA THR A 51 -12.09 7.42 -7.35
C THR A 51 -13.46 7.07 -7.93
N GLU A 52 -13.74 7.55 -9.14
CA GLU A 52 -14.96 7.18 -9.88
C GLU A 52 -14.86 5.80 -10.57
N VAL A 53 -13.83 5.00 -10.24
CA VAL A 53 -13.57 3.70 -10.87
C VAL A 53 -13.67 2.62 -9.80
N THR A 54 -14.65 1.74 -9.97
CA THR A 54 -14.83 0.58 -9.10
C THR A 54 -13.98 -0.59 -9.59
N ILE A 55 -13.13 -1.11 -8.70
CA ILE A 55 -12.30 -2.28 -8.93
C ILE A 55 -12.60 -3.30 -7.84
N ASN A 56 -12.90 -4.52 -8.24
CA ASN A 56 -13.10 -5.66 -7.35
C ASN A 56 -11.84 -6.52 -7.30
N GLU A 57 -11.72 -7.37 -6.29
CA GLU A 57 -10.56 -8.26 -6.15
C GLU A 57 -10.36 -9.15 -7.37
N THR A 58 -11.45 -9.60 -8.01
CA THR A 58 -11.42 -10.42 -9.23
C THR A 58 -10.89 -9.68 -10.45
N ASP A 59 -10.88 -8.35 -10.44
CA ASP A 59 -10.32 -7.53 -11.50
C ASP A 59 -8.79 -7.39 -11.36
N LEU A 60 -8.25 -7.68 -10.17
CA LEU A 60 -6.82 -7.62 -9.92
C LEU A 60 -6.12 -8.86 -10.46
N ILE A 61 -4.99 -8.65 -11.13
CA ILE A 61 -4.11 -9.75 -11.49
C ILE A 61 -3.54 -10.44 -10.24
N THR A 62 -3.37 -11.76 -10.33
CA THR A 62 -2.63 -12.59 -9.36
C THR A 62 -1.30 -12.98 -9.98
N PRO A 63 -0.23 -12.19 -9.77
CA PRO A 63 1.05 -12.45 -10.39
C PRO A 63 1.78 -13.62 -9.71
N ASN A 64 2.64 -14.32 -10.44
CA ASN A 64 3.50 -15.39 -9.90
C ASN A 64 4.48 -14.87 -8.83
N LYS A 65 4.83 -13.58 -8.88
CA LYS A 65 5.61 -12.87 -7.85
C LYS A 65 4.77 -11.71 -7.33
N PRO A 66 4.72 -11.46 -6.01
CA PRO A 66 3.93 -10.35 -5.47
C PRO A 66 4.24 -9.02 -6.15
N LEU A 67 3.20 -8.28 -6.54
CA LEU A 67 3.30 -6.94 -7.11
C LEU A 67 2.57 -5.94 -6.20
N PRO A 68 3.07 -4.71 -6.07
CA PRO A 68 2.40 -3.66 -5.31
C PRO A 68 0.95 -3.46 -5.73
N ILE A 69 0.06 -3.22 -4.76
CA ILE A 69 -1.38 -3.05 -4.98
C ILE A 69 -1.68 -1.93 -5.97
N LEU A 70 -0.95 -0.81 -5.93
CA LEU A 70 -1.07 0.29 -6.89
C LEU A 70 -0.82 -0.17 -8.34
N LYS A 71 0.17 -1.04 -8.56
CA LYS A 71 0.45 -1.58 -9.90
C LYS A 71 -0.65 -2.54 -10.36
N ARG A 72 -1.16 -3.38 -9.45
CA ARG A 72 -2.27 -4.31 -9.74
C ARG A 72 -3.54 -3.53 -10.11
N ILE A 73 -3.86 -2.47 -9.37
CA ILE A 73 -4.97 -1.55 -9.65
C ILE A 73 -4.77 -0.85 -10.99
N GLY A 74 -3.59 -0.31 -11.28
CA GLY A 74 -3.34 0.38 -12.56
C GLY A 74 -3.56 -0.53 -13.78
N ILE A 75 -3.19 -1.81 -13.68
CA ILE A 75 -3.47 -2.81 -14.73
C ILE A 75 -4.98 -3.06 -14.86
N ALA A 76 -5.70 -3.21 -13.75
CA ALA A 76 -7.16 -3.39 -13.77
C ALA A 76 -7.87 -2.16 -14.39
N ARG A 77 -7.40 -0.94 -14.10
CA ARG A 77 -7.92 0.30 -14.71
C ARG A 77 -7.74 0.33 -16.21
N GLU A 78 -6.55 -0.03 -16.71
CA GLU A 78 -6.30 -0.13 -18.15
C GLU A 78 -7.25 -1.14 -18.82
N GLN A 79 -7.50 -2.29 -18.20
CA GLN A 79 -8.44 -3.30 -18.68
C GLN A 79 -9.89 -2.77 -18.75
N GLN A 80 -10.24 -1.80 -17.91
CA GLN A 80 -11.52 -1.09 -17.93
C GLN A 80 -11.53 0.15 -18.85
N ASN A 81 -10.52 0.34 -19.71
CA ASN A 81 -10.35 1.53 -20.54
C ASN A 81 -10.28 2.85 -19.74
N LYS A 82 -9.71 2.80 -18.54
CA LYS A 82 -9.42 3.96 -17.70
C LYS A 82 -7.91 4.24 -17.68
N PRO A 83 -7.47 5.48 -17.40
CA PRO A 83 -6.06 5.76 -17.20
C PRO A 83 -5.45 4.86 -16.12
N ARG A 84 -4.28 4.29 -16.44
CA ARG A 84 -3.49 3.43 -15.54
C ARG A 84 -3.23 4.13 -14.21
N ASP A 85 -2.73 5.35 -14.32
CA ASP A 85 -2.39 6.19 -13.19
C ASP A 85 -3.65 6.81 -12.61
N PHE A 86 -3.66 6.95 -11.29
CA PHE A 86 -4.71 7.63 -10.54
C PHE A 86 -4.08 8.37 -9.36
N ASP A 87 -4.80 9.35 -8.84
CA ASP A 87 -4.39 10.07 -7.66
C ASP A 87 -4.50 9.17 -6.42
N HIS A 88 -3.35 8.64 -5.98
CA HIS A 88 -3.26 7.79 -4.79
C HIS A 88 -3.25 8.60 -3.48
N VAL A 89 -3.26 9.94 -3.53
CA VAL A 89 -3.55 10.79 -2.36
C VAL A 89 -5.03 10.72 -1.99
N GLY A 90 -5.91 10.52 -2.98
CA GLY A 90 -7.37 10.38 -2.78
C GLY A 90 -7.75 9.34 -1.71
N PRO A 91 -7.27 8.09 -1.79
CA PRO A 91 -7.47 7.07 -0.75
C PRO A 91 -7.08 7.51 0.66
N ALA A 92 -5.98 8.23 0.86
CA ALA A 92 -5.56 8.71 2.17
C ALA A 92 -6.53 9.78 2.72
N HIS A 93 -7.00 10.70 1.87
CA HIS A 93 -8.06 11.63 2.24
C HIS A 93 -9.37 10.92 2.55
N GLN A 94 -9.69 9.85 1.82
CA GLN A 94 -10.89 9.05 2.08
C GLN A 94 -10.84 8.38 3.46
N LEU A 95 -9.70 7.81 3.82
CA LEU A 95 -9.48 7.24 5.15
C LEU A 95 -9.70 8.28 6.27
N THR A 96 -9.25 9.51 6.05
CA THR A 96 -9.43 10.59 7.03
C THR A 96 -10.91 11.01 7.16
N ARG A 97 -11.64 11.06 6.04
CA ARG A 97 -13.07 11.44 6.03
C ARG A 97 -13.97 10.39 6.65
N ASP A 98 -13.78 9.13 6.27
CA ASP A 98 -14.66 8.02 6.65
C ASP A 98 -13.99 7.10 7.68
N LYS A 99 -13.12 7.67 8.51
CA LYS A 99 -12.26 6.93 9.45
C LYS A 99 -13.03 5.89 10.26
N ASP A 100 -14.12 6.32 10.91
CA ASP A 100 -14.88 5.43 11.80
C ASP A 100 -15.52 4.27 11.00
N VAL A 101 -16.06 4.56 9.81
CA VAL A 101 -16.65 3.54 8.91
C VAL A 101 -15.58 2.58 8.38
N PHE A 102 -14.38 3.07 8.10
CA PHE A 102 -13.28 2.23 7.66
C PHE A 102 -12.84 1.28 8.77
N PHE A 103 -12.68 1.78 10.01
CA PHE A 103 -12.26 0.96 11.15
C PHE A 103 -13.34 -0.01 11.65
N ASP A 104 -14.62 0.24 11.36
CA ASP A 104 -15.69 -0.74 11.63
C ASP A 104 -15.58 -2.02 10.77
N GLN A 105 -14.86 -1.96 9.63
CA GLN A 105 -14.77 -3.07 8.68
C GLN A 105 -13.34 -3.53 8.38
N VAL A 106 -12.32 -2.85 8.92
CA VAL A 106 -10.91 -3.12 8.62
C VAL A 106 -10.55 -4.57 8.93
N ASP A 107 -9.71 -5.18 8.10
CA ASP A 107 -9.18 -6.51 8.40
C ASP A 107 -8.08 -6.45 9.45
N ASP A 108 -8.02 -7.48 10.32
CA ASP A 108 -6.93 -7.66 11.28
C ASP A 108 -5.56 -7.66 10.57
N GLU A 109 -5.47 -8.23 9.36
CA GLU A 109 -4.24 -8.24 8.55
C GLU A 109 -3.69 -6.83 8.29
N THR A 110 -4.56 -5.86 8.01
CA THR A 110 -4.17 -4.45 7.85
C THR A 110 -3.59 -3.92 9.15
N LEU A 111 -4.29 -4.14 10.27
CA LEU A 111 -3.87 -3.64 11.59
C LEU A 111 -2.53 -4.24 12.02
N ASP A 112 -2.35 -5.54 11.85
CA ASP A 112 -1.12 -6.27 12.20
C ASP A 112 0.09 -5.79 11.40
N ARG A 113 -0.09 -5.52 10.10
CA ARG A 113 0.98 -5.00 9.23
C ARG A 113 1.40 -3.59 9.65
N PHE A 114 0.45 -2.70 9.91
CA PHE A 114 0.76 -1.35 10.40
C PHE A 114 1.41 -1.39 11.79
N GLU A 115 0.92 -2.23 12.70
CA GLU A 115 1.52 -2.41 14.02
C GLU A 115 2.97 -2.91 13.91
N THR A 116 3.25 -3.84 13.00
CA THR A 116 4.60 -4.36 12.74
C THR A 116 5.56 -3.23 12.33
N VAL A 117 5.12 -2.34 11.43
CA VAL A 117 5.92 -1.17 11.03
C VAL A 117 6.18 -0.25 12.22
N PHE A 118 5.15 0.06 13.01
CA PHE A 118 5.32 0.92 14.18
C PHE A 118 6.29 0.32 15.21
N LYS A 119 6.21 -0.99 15.48
CA LYS A 119 7.16 -1.68 16.36
C LYS A 119 8.59 -1.57 15.84
N GLN A 120 8.82 -1.73 14.54
CA GLN A 120 10.15 -1.59 13.94
C GLN A 120 10.69 -0.15 14.00
N LEU A 121 9.84 0.86 13.89
CA LEU A 121 10.23 2.27 14.00
C LEU A 121 10.58 2.69 15.44
N THR A 122 10.01 2.03 16.44
CA THR A 122 10.21 2.36 17.86
C THR A 122 11.20 1.46 18.59
N ALA A 123 11.75 0.44 17.91
CA ALA A 123 12.74 -0.49 18.45
C ALA A 123 14.14 0.15 18.53
#